data_AF-X1SYK9-F1
#
_entry.id   AF-X1SYK9-F1
#
_cell.length_a   1.000
_cell.length_b   1.000
_cell.length_c   1.000
_cell.angle_alpha   90.00
_cell.angle_beta   90.00
_cell.angle_gamma   90.00
#
_symmetry.space_group_name_H-M   'P 1'
#
loop_
_entity.id
_entity.type
_entity.pdbx_description
1 polymer ?
#
loop_
_entity_poly.entity_id
_entity_poly.type
_entity_poly.pdbx_seq_one_letter_code
_entity_poly.pdbx_strand_id
1 'polypeptide(L)'
;MKKRMLLVILIFGSLWGCIEVFAGGALKEVIPRSSVVPTILGLAVLASARFLVNKLGSSTAIGVVAALFRLANAGGYFCHLWAIFLIGVSFDIVVSVLGRRWEKAKWQSLAGVSSAYLTTSLFSLTLAYIFKYEWWAIPGLPKVLDYIGVNGSLIAVGALIL
;
A
#
# COMPACT_ATOMS: atom_id res chain seq x y z
N MET A 1 -19.11 -16.86 -9.55
CA MET A 1 -18.48 -15.52 -9.42
C MET A 1 -17.86 -15.27 -8.03
N LYS A 2 -18.58 -15.49 -6.92
CA LYS A 2 -18.05 -15.27 -5.55
C LYS A 2 -16.77 -16.08 -5.23
N LYS A 3 -16.70 -17.36 -5.64
CA LYS A 3 -15.51 -18.22 -5.42
C LYS A 3 -14.25 -17.73 -6.13
N ARG A 4 -14.37 -17.28 -7.39
CA ARG A 4 -13.25 -16.71 -8.16
C ARG A 4 -12.69 -15.45 -7.50
N MET A 5 -13.59 -14.58 -7.03
CA MET A 5 -13.20 -13.37 -6.31
C MET A 5 -12.44 -13.69 -5.02
N LEU A 6 -12.97 -14.62 -4.21
CA LEU A 6 -12.31 -15.08 -2.99
C LEU A 6 -10.90 -15.64 -3.29
N LEU A 7 -10.77 -16.48 -4.33
CA LEU A 7 -9.49 -17.05 -4.74
C LEU A 7 -8.48 -15.96 -5.14
N VAL A 8 -8.89 -14.98 -5.94
CA VAL A 8 -8.01 -13.85 -6.31
C VAL A 8 -7.59 -13.07 -5.06
N ILE A 9 -8.52 -12.77 -4.14
CA ILE A 9 -8.20 -12.06 -2.90
C ILE A 9 -7.16 -12.84 -2.08
N LEU A 10 -7.35 -14.15 -1.91
CA LEU A 10 -6.45 -14.99 -1.12
C LEU A 10 -5.07 -15.16 -1.78
N ILE A 11 -5.02 -15.36 -3.09
CA ILE A 11 -3.77 -15.55 -3.84
C ILE A 11 -2.95 -14.25 -3.84
N PHE A 12 -3.55 -13.13 -4.25
CA PHE A 12 -2.84 -11.86 -4.33
C PHE A 12 -2.53 -11.29 -2.93
N GLY A 13 -3.40 -11.53 -1.95
CA GLY A 13 -3.14 -11.17 -0.55
C GLY A 13 -1.96 -11.95 0.03
N SER A 14 -1.91 -13.26 -0.19
CA SER A 14 -0.77 -14.09 0.25
C SER A 14 0.51 -13.71 -0.49
N LEU A 15 0.43 -13.45 -1.81
CA LEU A 15 1.59 -13.03 -2.61
C LEU A 15 2.19 -11.72 -2.08
N TRP A 16 1.37 -10.69 -1.86
CA TRP A 16 1.83 -9.44 -1.28
C TRP A 16 2.34 -9.65 0.15
N GLY A 17 1.65 -10.45 0.97
CA GLY A 17 2.10 -10.82 2.31
C GLY A 17 3.50 -11.44 2.32
N CYS A 18 3.78 -12.38 1.41
CA CYS A 18 5.12 -12.95 1.22
C CYS A 18 6.14 -11.86 0.88
N ILE A 19 5.84 -10.99 -0.10
CA ILE A 19 6.72 -9.89 -0.48
C ILE A 19 7.02 -9.00 0.74
N GLU A 20 6.02 -8.68 1.55
CA GLU A 20 6.18 -7.86 2.76
C GLU A 20 7.09 -8.52 3.81
N VAL A 21 6.96 -9.83 4.01
CA VAL A 21 7.79 -10.59 4.95
C VAL A 21 9.24 -10.62 4.48
N PHE A 22 9.50 -10.96 3.22
CA PHE A 22 10.86 -11.10 2.69
C PHE A 22 11.52 -9.74 2.43
N ALA A 23 10.87 -8.87 1.67
CA ALA A 23 11.41 -7.56 1.31
C ALA A 23 11.49 -6.67 2.55
N GLY A 24 10.45 -6.67 3.40
CA GLY A 24 10.43 -5.86 4.62
C GLY A 24 11.47 -6.29 5.67
N GLY A 25 11.87 -7.56 5.68
CA GLY A 25 12.99 -8.05 6.51
C GLY A 25 14.34 -7.66 5.91
N ALA A 26 14.60 -8.04 4.66
CA ALA A 26 15.90 -7.85 4.00
C ALA A 26 16.27 -6.38 3.79
N LEU A 27 15.30 -5.51 3.48
CA LEU A 27 15.56 -4.10 3.18
C LEU A 27 15.75 -3.24 4.42
N LYS A 28 15.29 -3.69 5.59
CA LYS A 28 15.31 -2.88 6.82
C LYS A 28 16.73 -2.62 7.33
N GLU A 29 17.66 -3.51 7.02
CA GLU A 29 19.07 -3.41 7.44
C GLU A 29 19.96 -2.72 6.40
N VAL A 30 19.54 -2.68 5.13
CA VAL A 30 20.41 -2.30 4.01
C VAL A 30 20.07 -0.93 3.43
N ILE A 31 18.80 -0.51 3.44
CA ILE A 31 18.36 0.67 2.67
C ILE A 31 17.63 1.69 3.55
N PRO A 32 18.09 2.96 3.62
CA PRO A 32 17.31 4.04 4.21
C PRO A 32 15.99 4.19 3.44
N ARG A 33 14.85 4.30 4.16
CA ARG A 33 13.48 4.31 3.59
C ARG A 33 13.04 2.97 2.97
N SER A 34 13.35 1.88 3.66
CA SER A 34 12.91 0.51 3.33
C SER A 34 11.42 0.33 3.01
N SER A 35 10.54 1.25 3.41
CA SER A 35 9.10 1.21 3.10
C SER A 35 8.74 1.49 1.63
N VAL A 36 9.63 2.10 0.84
CA VAL A 36 9.34 2.49 -0.55
C VAL A 36 9.14 1.26 -1.45
N VAL A 37 10.10 0.33 -1.42
CA VAL A 37 10.08 -0.84 -2.31
C VAL A 37 8.88 -1.77 -2.05
N PRO A 38 8.56 -2.17 -0.80
CA PRO A 38 7.38 -2.98 -0.53
C PRO A 38 6.08 -2.29 -0.93
N THR A 39 6.01 -0.96 -0.81
CA THR A 39 4.82 -0.20 -1.25
C THR A 39 4.65 -0.24 -2.76
N ILE A 40 5.73 -0.05 -3.54
CA ILE A 40 5.68 -0.14 -5.00
C ILE A 40 5.24 -1.55 -5.43
N LEU A 41 5.83 -2.58 -4.84
CA LEU A 41 5.46 -3.97 -5.13
C LEU A 41 4.01 -4.28 -4.72
N GLY A 42 3.56 -3.78 -3.58
CA GLY A 42 2.17 -3.90 -3.13
C GLY A 42 1.19 -3.27 -4.13
N LEU A 43 1.47 -2.05 -4.60
CA LEU A 43 0.67 -1.39 -5.63
C LEU A 43 0.65 -2.18 -6.95
N ALA A 44 1.78 -2.78 -7.35
CA ALA A 44 1.86 -3.63 -8.54
C ALA A 44 1.01 -4.91 -8.41
N VAL A 45 1.04 -5.54 -7.24
CA VAL A 45 0.18 -6.70 -6.95
C VAL A 45 -1.29 -6.30 -6.97
N LEU A 46 -1.65 -5.16 -6.37
CA LEU A 46 -3.03 -4.66 -6.36
C LEU A 46 -3.53 -4.28 -7.76
N ALA A 47 -2.71 -3.63 -8.57
CA ALA A 47 -3.03 -3.31 -9.96
C ALA A 47 -3.28 -4.58 -10.77
N SER A 48 -2.39 -5.58 -10.65
CA SER A 48 -2.52 -6.89 -11.28
C SER A 48 -3.82 -7.60 -10.87
N ALA A 49 -4.14 -7.60 -9.57
CA ALA A 49 -5.36 -8.21 -9.05
C ALA A 49 -6.63 -7.52 -9.59
N ARG A 50 -6.58 -6.19 -9.78
CA ARG A 50 -7.73 -5.40 -10.23
C ARG A 50 -8.14 -5.72 -11.66
N PHE A 51 -7.22 -6.13 -12.52
CA PHE A 51 -7.56 -6.64 -13.86
C PHE A 51 -8.37 -7.93 -13.80
N LEU A 52 -8.16 -8.76 -12.78
CA LEU A 52 -8.89 -10.02 -12.62
C LEU A 52 -10.23 -9.83 -11.90
N VAL A 53 -10.28 -8.89 -10.94
CA VAL A 53 -11.46 -8.57 -10.13
C VAL A 53 -11.58 -7.06 -10.00
N ASN A 54 -12.38 -6.45 -10.88
CA ASN A 54 -12.70 -5.03 -10.82
C ASN A 54 -13.98 -4.80 -9.98
N LYS A 55 -13.88 -4.93 -8.66
CA LYS A 55 -14.97 -4.70 -7.70
C LYS A 55 -14.51 -3.85 -6.54
N LEU A 56 -15.29 -2.83 -6.18
CA LEU A 56 -15.07 -2.03 -4.97
C LEU A 56 -14.82 -2.93 -3.76
N GLY A 57 -13.82 -2.60 -2.97
CA GLY A 57 -13.39 -3.34 -1.79
C GLY A 57 -12.41 -4.48 -2.06
N SER A 58 -12.19 -4.90 -3.32
CA SER A 58 -11.33 -6.05 -3.63
C SER A 58 -9.88 -5.80 -3.22
N SER A 59 -9.36 -4.60 -3.49
CA SER A 59 -7.98 -4.23 -3.19
C SER A 59 -7.75 -4.05 -1.69
N THR A 60 -8.74 -3.48 -0.98
CA THR A 60 -8.74 -3.43 0.48
C THR A 60 -8.74 -4.82 1.11
N ALA A 61 -9.57 -5.73 0.60
CA ALA A 61 -9.62 -7.11 1.10
C ALA A 61 -8.28 -7.84 0.88
N ILE A 62 -7.63 -7.63 -0.27
CA ILE A 62 -6.27 -8.12 -0.53
C ILE A 62 -5.28 -7.56 0.51
N GLY A 63 -5.34 -6.25 0.79
CA GLY A 63 -4.49 -5.63 1.81
C GLY A 63 -4.72 -6.18 3.22
N VAL A 64 -5.96 -6.49 3.59
CA VAL A 64 -6.27 -7.16 4.86
C VAL A 64 -5.63 -8.55 4.92
N VAL A 65 -5.76 -9.35 3.86
CA VAL A 65 -5.11 -10.67 3.81
C VAL A 65 -3.59 -10.55 3.89
N ALA A 66 -2.99 -9.59 3.17
CA ALA A 66 -1.54 -9.34 3.23
C ALA A 66 -1.06 -8.92 4.62
N ALA A 67 -1.81 -8.04 5.31
CA ALA A 67 -1.51 -7.64 6.67
C ALA A 67 -1.61 -8.81 7.64
N LEU A 68 -2.66 -9.64 7.54
CA LEU A 68 -2.80 -10.86 8.36
C LEU A 68 -1.68 -11.86 8.09
N PHE A 69 -1.29 -12.03 6.83
CA PHE A 69 -0.17 -12.89 6.45
C PHE A 69 1.13 -12.41 7.09
N ARG A 70 1.41 -11.11 7.04
CA ARG A 70 2.60 -10.52 7.69
C ARG A 70 2.53 -10.70 9.20
N LEU A 71 1.39 -10.43 9.83
CA LEU A 71 1.19 -10.60 11.27
C LEU A 71 1.50 -12.04 11.71
N ALA A 72 1.05 -13.03 10.94
CA ALA A 72 1.26 -14.44 11.24
C ALA A 72 2.73 -14.89 11.09
N ASN A 73 3.51 -14.26 10.20
CA ASN A 73 4.85 -14.75 9.84
C ASN A 73 6.03 -13.89 10.36
N ALA A 74 5.85 -12.57 10.52
CA ALA A 74 6.93 -11.64 10.83
C ALA A 74 6.65 -10.75 12.06
N GLY A 75 5.59 -11.05 12.82
CA GLY A 75 5.24 -10.35 14.06
C GLY A 75 4.46 -9.04 13.87
N GLY A 76 4.02 -8.49 15.01
CA GLY A 76 3.00 -7.46 15.10
C GLY A 76 3.51 -6.03 15.27
N TYR A 77 4.40 -5.55 14.38
CA TYR A 77 4.63 -4.10 14.32
C TYR A 77 3.38 -3.42 13.73
N PHE A 78 2.52 -2.89 14.61
CA PHE A 78 1.23 -2.31 14.22
C PHE A 78 1.36 -1.21 13.16
N CYS A 79 2.46 -0.46 13.16
CA CYS A 79 2.73 0.54 12.12
C CYS A 79 2.84 -0.08 10.72
N HIS A 80 3.50 -1.23 10.58
CA HIS A 80 3.62 -1.90 9.29
C HIS A 80 2.29 -2.49 8.82
N LEU A 81 1.53 -3.08 9.74
CA LEU A 81 0.19 -3.61 9.42
C LEU A 81 -0.76 -2.49 8.98
N TRP A 82 -0.70 -1.35 9.65
CA TRP A 82 -1.47 -0.17 9.31
C TRP A 82 -1.09 0.40 7.94
N ALA A 83 0.21 0.43 7.60
CA ALA A 83 0.68 0.85 6.29
C ALA A 83 0.12 -0.05 5.18
N ILE A 84 0.22 -1.38 5.32
CA ILE A 84 -0.29 -2.35 4.33
C ILE A 84 -1.79 -2.17 4.12
N PHE A 85 -2.54 -2.03 5.23
CA PHE A 85 -3.97 -1.77 5.16
C PHE A 85 -4.29 -0.48 4.40
N LEU A 86 -3.60 0.63 4.72
CA LEU A 86 -3.82 1.92 4.06
C LEU A 86 -3.43 1.94 2.59
N ILE A 87 -2.43 1.16 2.17
CA ILE A 87 -2.09 0.98 0.74
C ILE A 87 -3.29 0.37 0.00
N GLY A 88 -3.86 -0.71 0.54
CA GLY A 88 -5.03 -1.37 -0.03
C GLY A 88 -6.24 -0.45 -0.12
N VAL A 89 -6.55 0.28 0.96
CA VAL A 89 -7.65 1.26 1.01
C VAL A 89 -7.44 2.39 0.01
N SER A 90 -6.25 2.99 -0.01
CA SER A 90 -5.95 4.14 -0.87
C SER A 90 -6.08 3.76 -2.33
N PHE A 91 -5.51 2.61 -2.72
CA PHE A 91 -5.62 2.11 -4.08
C PHE A 91 -7.06 1.79 -4.48
N ASP A 92 -7.83 1.16 -3.59
CA ASP A 92 -9.23 0.83 -3.87
C ASP A 92 -10.09 2.09 -4.06
N ILE A 93 -9.88 3.13 -3.23
CA ILE A 93 -10.56 4.43 -3.37
C ILE A 93 -10.21 5.05 -4.72
N VAL A 94 -8.92 5.20 -5.02
CA VAL A 94 -8.45 5.89 -6.23
C VAL A 94 -8.96 5.19 -7.49
N VAL A 95 -8.80 3.87 -7.59
CA VAL A 95 -9.24 3.12 -8.77
C VAL A 95 -10.77 3.13 -8.89
N SER A 96 -11.49 3.06 -7.77
CA SER A 96 -12.95 3.10 -7.81
C SER A 96 -13.48 4.47 -8.24
N VAL A 97 -12.81 5.57 -7.87
CA VAL A 97 -13.10 6.92 -8.36
C VAL A 97 -12.83 7.05 -9.86
N LEU A 98 -11.75 6.43 -10.37
CA LEU A 98 -11.47 6.42 -11.81
C LEU A 98 -12.48 5.59 -12.62
N GLY A 99 -13.09 4.57 -12.00
CA GLY A 99 -14.09 3.72 -12.63
C GLY A 99 -13.55 3.07 -13.91
N ARG A 100 -14.28 3.19 -15.03
CA ARG A 100 -13.85 2.64 -16.33
C ARG A 100 -12.59 3.30 -16.90
N ARG A 101 -12.20 4.49 -16.43
CA ARG A 101 -11.00 5.18 -16.95
C ARG A 101 -9.72 4.41 -16.65
N TRP A 102 -9.70 3.64 -15.56
CA TRP A 102 -8.58 2.78 -15.15
C TRP A 102 -8.15 1.78 -16.23
N GLU A 103 -9.01 1.41 -17.18
CA GLU A 103 -8.64 0.46 -18.24
C GLU A 103 -7.57 1.00 -19.20
N LYS A 104 -7.29 2.31 -19.21
CA LYS A 104 -6.26 2.91 -20.06
C LYS A 104 -4.97 3.12 -19.27
N ALA A 105 -3.82 2.76 -19.86
CA ALA A 105 -2.49 2.86 -19.25
C ALA A 105 -2.21 4.21 -18.57
N LYS A 106 -2.50 5.34 -19.22
CA LYS A 106 -2.28 6.68 -18.63
C LYS A 106 -3.02 6.90 -17.29
N TRP A 107 -4.18 6.27 -17.13
CA TRP A 107 -4.96 6.36 -15.89
C TRP A 107 -4.47 5.37 -14.84
N GLN A 108 -3.77 4.31 -15.23
CA GLN A 108 -3.15 3.34 -14.32
C GLN A 108 -1.98 3.99 -13.60
N SER A 109 -1.07 4.62 -14.35
CA SER A 109 0.04 5.39 -13.78
C SER A 109 -0.48 6.53 -12.88
N LEU A 110 -1.52 7.25 -13.30
CA LEU A 110 -2.12 8.30 -12.47
C LEU A 110 -2.70 7.74 -11.16
N ALA A 111 -3.37 6.58 -11.22
CA ALA A 111 -3.88 5.94 -10.01
C ALA A 111 -2.75 5.44 -9.11
N GLY A 112 -1.66 4.91 -9.67
CA GLY A 112 -0.45 4.58 -8.94
C GLY A 112 0.09 5.77 -8.15
N VAL A 113 0.35 6.88 -8.86
CA VAL A 113 0.84 8.13 -8.28
C VAL A 113 -0.13 8.67 -7.22
N SER A 114 -1.43 8.71 -7.52
CA SER A 114 -2.44 9.21 -6.59
C SER A 114 -2.53 8.34 -5.34
N SER A 115 -2.44 7.01 -5.49
CA SER A 115 -2.44 6.06 -4.39
C SER A 115 -1.19 6.19 -3.52
N ALA A 116 -0.03 6.48 -4.11
CA ALA A 116 1.21 6.72 -3.39
C ALA A 116 1.09 7.93 -2.45
N TYR A 117 0.61 9.07 -2.95
CA TYR A 117 0.41 10.27 -2.14
C TYR A 117 -0.71 10.09 -1.11
N LEU A 118 -1.81 9.45 -1.49
CA LEU A 118 -2.92 9.21 -0.57
C LEU A 118 -2.48 8.29 0.59
N THR A 119 -1.77 7.21 0.28
CA THR A 119 -1.25 6.29 1.30
C THR A 119 -0.29 6.99 2.24
N THR A 120 0.72 7.68 1.71
CA THR A 120 1.75 8.33 2.54
C THR A 120 1.16 9.44 3.40
N SER A 121 0.18 10.19 2.87
CA SER A 121 -0.55 11.21 3.62
C SER A 121 -1.39 10.58 4.74
N LEU A 122 -2.24 9.59 4.43
CA LEU A 122 -3.06 8.93 5.43
C LEU A 122 -2.20 8.28 6.51
N PHE A 123 -1.13 7.59 6.13
CA PHE A 123 -0.25 6.91 7.07
C PHE A 123 0.44 7.88 8.04
N SER A 124 1.10 8.91 7.51
CA SER A 124 1.85 9.88 8.32
C SER A 124 0.93 10.73 9.20
N LEU A 125 -0.20 11.21 8.66
CA LEU A 125 -1.17 12.00 9.42
C LEU A 125 -1.85 11.19 10.52
N THR A 126 -2.26 9.95 10.22
CA THR A 126 -2.91 9.09 11.22
C THR A 126 -1.94 8.73 12.35
N LEU A 127 -0.68 8.39 12.04
CA LEU A 127 0.31 8.08 13.08
C LEU A 127 0.73 9.31 13.90
N ALA A 128 0.87 10.48 13.28
CA ALA A 128 1.29 11.70 13.97
C ALA A 128 0.17 12.29 14.84
N TYR A 129 -1.06 12.37 14.33
CA TYR A 129 -2.12 13.17 14.95
C TYR A 129 -3.25 12.36 15.58
N ILE A 130 -3.52 11.15 15.09
CA ILE A 130 -4.60 10.29 15.62
C ILE A 130 -4.04 9.34 16.67
N PHE A 131 -3.08 8.50 16.28
CA PHE A 131 -2.47 7.52 17.18
C PHE A 131 -1.38 8.12 18.07
N LYS A 132 -0.85 9.30 17.72
CA LYS A 132 0.21 10.00 18.45
C LYS A 132 1.40 9.10 18.77
N TYR A 133 1.82 8.29 17.80
CA TYR A 133 2.98 7.41 17.97
C TYR A 133 4.22 8.26 18.17
N GLU A 134 4.98 8.07 19.25
CA GLU A 134 6.05 9.00 19.68
C GLU A 134 7.03 9.37 18.56
N TRP A 135 7.43 8.40 17.74
CA TRP A 135 8.31 8.60 16.58
C TRP A 135 7.74 9.55 15.51
N TRP A 136 6.43 9.72 15.44
CA TRP A 136 5.74 10.62 14.52
C TRP A 136 5.23 11.89 15.21
N ALA A 137 4.79 11.78 16.47
CA ALA A 137 4.21 12.88 17.22
C ALA A 137 5.25 13.90 17.67
N ILE A 138 6.43 13.46 18.13
CA ILE A 138 7.50 14.38 18.61
C ILE A 138 8.03 15.25 17.47
N PRO A 139 8.39 14.69 16.29
CA PRO A 139 8.87 15.52 15.18
C PRO A 139 7.75 16.30 14.49
N GLY A 140 6.50 15.81 14.58
CA GLY A 140 5.30 16.51 14.10
C GLY A 140 5.28 16.76 12.59
N LEU A 141 4.78 17.94 12.20
CA LEU A 141 4.50 18.31 10.81
C LEU A 141 5.73 18.24 9.88
N PRO A 142 6.94 18.70 10.27
CA PRO A 142 8.13 18.59 9.43
C PRO A 142 8.41 17.18 8.94
N LYS A 143 8.30 16.17 9.82
CA LYS A 143 8.52 14.77 9.45
C LYS A 143 7.41 14.20 8.57
N VAL A 144 6.17 14.63 8.80
CA VAL A 144 5.03 14.30 7.95
C VAL A 144 5.26 14.81 6.53
N LEU A 145 5.67 16.07 6.38
CA LEU A 145 5.94 16.68 5.07
C LEU A 145 7.16 16.06 4.38
N ASP A 146 8.24 15.75 5.11
CA ASP A 146 9.38 15.01 4.54
C ASP A 146 8.96 13.62 4.05
N TYR A 147 8.15 12.91 4.82
CA TYR A 147 7.71 11.58 4.42
C TYR A 147 6.80 11.61 3.19
N ILE A 148 5.82 12.51 3.14
CA ILE A 148 4.94 12.68 1.98
C ILE A 148 5.76 13.15 0.78
N GLY A 149 6.62 14.16 0.98
CA GLY A 149 7.41 14.77 -0.08
C GLY A 149 8.41 13.80 -0.68
N VAL A 150 9.15 13.05 0.14
CA VAL A 150 10.24 12.22 -0.37
C VAL A 150 9.85 10.76 -0.56
N ASN A 151 9.24 10.10 0.43
CA ASN A 151 8.79 8.73 0.23
C ASN A 151 7.62 8.69 -0.76
N GLY A 152 6.67 9.63 -0.67
CA GLY A 152 5.57 9.74 -1.62
C GLY A 152 6.06 9.93 -3.05
N SER A 153 7.05 10.80 -3.28
CA SER A 153 7.66 10.98 -4.61
C SER A 153 8.36 9.74 -5.13
N LEU A 154 9.16 9.06 -4.30
CA LEU A 154 9.87 7.84 -4.70
C LEU A 154 8.88 6.72 -5.07
N ILE A 155 7.83 6.54 -4.25
CA ILE A 155 6.77 5.55 -4.54
C ILE A 155 6.00 5.96 -5.79
N ALA A 156 5.70 7.25 -5.97
CA ALA A 156 5.00 7.75 -7.15
C ALA A 156 5.78 7.49 -8.45
N VAL A 157 7.10 7.71 -8.45
CA VAL A 157 7.97 7.37 -9.59
C VAL A 157 7.93 5.88 -9.86
N GLY A 158 8.07 5.05 -8.81
CA GLY A 158 7.95 3.60 -8.94
C GLY A 158 6.58 3.15 -9.45
N ALA A 159 5.51 3.85 -9.09
CA ALA A 159 4.14 3.54 -9.48
C ALA A 159 3.79 4.00 -10.91
N LEU A 160 4.69 4.69 -11.63
CA LEU A 160 4.48 5.02 -13.04
C LEU A 160 4.49 3.79 -13.95
N ILE A 161 5.08 2.68 -13.48
CA ILE A 161 5.17 1.42 -14.24
C ILE A 161 3.92 0.53 -14.12
N LEU A 162 2.92 0.97 -13.34
CA LEU A 162 1.61 0.30 -13.20
C LEU A 162 0.75 0.52 -14.44
#